data_AF-A0A6I9RI76-F1
#
_entry.id   AF-A0A6I9RI76-F1
#
_cell.length_a   1.000
_cell.length_b   1.000
_cell.length_c   1.000
_cell.angle_alpha   90.00
_cell.angle_beta   90.00
_cell.angle_gamma   90.00
#
_symmetry.space_group_name_H-M   'P 1'
#
loop_
_entity.id
_entity.type
_entity.pdbx_description
1 polymer ?
#
loop_
_entity_poly.entity_id
_entity_poly.type
_entity_poly.pdbx_seq_one_letter_code
_entity_poly.pdbx_strand_id
1 'polypeptide(L)'
;MQTRSGSRYTKPPSEVDGWEGRKERERKRRRGQVREDFSGKRRRCSSPAAAEGGGGQKPDFFDGLPDDIVVCILSKLSSSATSASHLINILLTCKRLNGLGLHPLVLSKASAKSLTVRAKNWSESAHRFLKQCADAGNFEACYILGMIRFYCLQNRGSGAALMARAAIGSHAAALYSLAVVQFNGSGGSKNDKDLRAGVALCARAAFLGHVDALRELGHCLQDGYGVRRNVAEGRRFLVQANARELAAVLSSARWPPAEAAVPTGCCPLLSDFGWSVPAPEPHPANRFLVEWFGARGAGAGEGLRLCSHGECGRPETRRHEFRRCSVCGTVNYCSRACQALDWKLAHKAKCTPMDRWLLDGGAAAAAEVAAAGEYGAAAPAAAVGGDGGGME
;
A
#
# COMPACT_ATOMS: atom_id res chain seq x y z
N MET A 1 57.37 24.16 45.35
CA MET A 1 57.60 23.60 46.70
C MET A 1 56.37 22.81 47.13
N GLN A 2 56.59 21.59 47.65
CA GLN A 2 55.80 20.84 48.67
C GLN A 2 54.26 21.04 48.74
N THR A 3 53.41 20.06 48.39
CA THR A 3 53.02 18.82 49.14
C THR A 3 52.34 19.10 50.50
N ARG A 4 51.05 18.80 50.73
CA ARG A 4 50.41 17.51 51.18
C ARG A 4 48.90 17.80 51.44
N SER A 5 47.93 16.91 51.71
CA SER A 5 47.69 15.44 51.65
C SER A 5 46.19 15.19 51.99
N GLY A 6 45.50 14.08 51.72
CA GLY A 6 45.89 12.80 51.10
C GLY A 6 44.76 11.73 51.12
N SER A 7 44.97 10.66 50.35
CA SER A 7 44.38 9.31 50.34
C SER A 7 43.08 8.97 51.11
N ARG A 8 42.15 8.29 50.41
CA ARG A 8 41.79 6.89 50.71
C ARG A 8 41.25 6.18 49.45
N TYR A 9 41.86 5.04 49.11
CA TYR A 9 41.40 4.10 48.06
C TYR A 9 40.57 2.98 48.67
N THR A 10 39.52 2.54 47.96
CA THR A 10 39.05 1.15 47.99
C THR A 10 38.69 0.65 46.58
N LYS A 11 39.09 -0.60 46.32
CA LYS A 11 38.82 -1.52 45.20
C LYS A 11 38.87 -2.94 45.83
N PRO A 12 38.45 -4.06 45.21
CA PRO A 12 37.94 -4.30 43.85
C PRO A 12 36.53 -4.99 43.96
N PRO A 13 36.09 -6.09 43.26
CA PRO A 13 36.58 -6.89 42.11
C PRO A 13 36.05 -6.32 40.76
N SER A 14 36.60 -6.54 39.55
CA SER A 14 37.26 -7.70 38.93
C SER A 14 36.34 -8.89 38.59
N GLU A 15 35.32 -8.65 37.75
CA GLU A 15 34.79 -9.68 36.85
C GLU A 15 35.04 -9.27 35.39
N VAL A 16 36.10 -9.83 34.82
CA VAL A 16 36.25 -9.98 33.37
C VAL A 16 35.65 -11.33 33.01
N ASP A 17 34.55 -11.37 32.27
CA ASP A 17 34.28 -12.43 31.28
C ASP A 17 33.00 -12.21 30.44
N GLY A 18 33.06 -12.60 29.17
CA GLY A 18 31.95 -13.35 28.57
C GLY A 18 31.01 -12.74 27.51
N TRP A 19 31.16 -11.49 27.03
CA TRP A 19 30.19 -10.91 26.06
C TRP A 19 30.58 -10.90 24.57
N GLU A 20 31.85 -10.97 24.18
CA GLU A 20 32.23 -11.00 22.75
C GLU A 20 32.15 -12.40 22.11
N GLY A 21 32.22 -13.49 22.90
CA GLY A 21 32.18 -14.87 22.39
C GLY A 21 30.80 -15.35 21.87
N ARG A 22 29.71 -14.62 22.13
CA ARG A 22 28.34 -15.11 21.87
C ARG A 22 27.91 -14.99 20.41
N LYS A 23 28.28 -13.88 19.74
CA LYS A 23 27.88 -13.62 18.33
C LYS A 23 28.58 -14.54 17.32
N GLU A 24 29.78 -15.06 17.62
CA GLU A 24 30.46 -16.00 16.74
C GLU A 24 29.98 -17.46 16.93
N ARG A 25 29.71 -17.89 18.18
CA ARG A 25 29.17 -19.24 18.44
C ARG A 25 27.79 -19.47 17.82
N GLU A 26 26.94 -18.45 17.79
CA GLU A 26 25.62 -18.54 17.13
C GLU A 26 25.74 -18.61 15.59
N ARG A 27 26.74 -17.91 15.02
CA ARG A 27 27.06 -17.97 13.58
C ARG A 27 27.70 -19.30 13.16
N LYS A 28 28.41 -20.00 14.05
CA LYS A 28 28.91 -21.38 13.82
C LYS A 28 27.84 -22.45 14.03
N ARG A 29 26.91 -22.31 14.99
CA ARG A 29 25.86 -23.31 15.25
C ARG A 29 24.76 -23.42 14.17
N ARG A 30 24.50 -22.37 13.38
CA ARG A 30 23.57 -22.46 12.23
C ARG A 30 24.16 -23.04 10.94
N ARG A 31 25.42 -23.51 10.96
CA ARG A 31 26.11 -24.05 9.76
C ARG A 31 26.26 -25.57 9.73
N GLY A 32 25.61 -26.30 10.64
CA GLY A 32 25.66 -27.75 10.69
C GLY A 32 24.48 -28.38 11.43
N GLN A 33 23.33 -28.51 10.75
CA GLN A 33 22.26 -29.49 11.03
C GLN A 33 21.11 -29.35 10.00
N VAL A 34 21.34 -29.79 8.76
CA VAL A 34 20.41 -30.62 7.97
C VAL A 34 21.29 -31.41 7.00
N ARG A 35 21.73 -32.59 7.44
CA ARG A 35 22.37 -33.60 6.59
C ARG A 35 21.95 -34.95 7.16
N GLU A 36 20.84 -35.47 6.66
CA GLU A 36 20.48 -36.87 6.83
C GLU A 36 20.25 -37.50 5.48
N ASP A 37 20.81 -38.70 5.38
CA ASP A 37 20.98 -39.47 4.16
C ASP A 37 19.66 -39.99 3.61
N PHE A 38 19.45 -39.77 2.31
CA PHE A 38 18.69 -40.71 1.50
C PHE A 38 19.69 -41.56 0.71
N SER A 39 20.12 -42.67 1.31
CA SER A 39 20.89 -43.74 0.67
C SER A 39 20.02 -44.59 -0.28
N GLY A 40 19.27 -43.91 -1.15
CA GLY A 40 18.53 -44.54 -2.24
C GLY A 40 19.48 -44.90 -3.37
N LYS A 41 19.73 -46.21 -3.56
CA LYS A 41 20.56 -46.76 -4.64
C LYS A 41 20.19 -46.10 -5.98
N ARG A 42 21.12 -45.35 -6.58
CA ARG A 42 21.02 -44.88 -7.97
C ARG A 42 20.91 -46.10 -8.90
N ARG A 43 19.68 -46.49 -9.24
CA ARG A 43 19.44 -47.30 -10.44
C ARG A 43 19.88 -46.46 -11.62
N ARG A 44 21.01 -46.84 -12.25
CA ARG A 44 21.27 -46.46 -13.64
C ARG A 44 20.09 -47.03 -14.45
N CYS A 45 19.25 -46.16 -14.99
CA CYS A 45 18.42 -46.55 -16.13
C CYS A 45 19.36 -46.71 -17.32
N SER A 46 19.84 -47.94 -17.50
CA SER A 46 20.40 -48.39 -18.77
C SER A 46 19.26 -48.38 -19.78
N SER A 47 19.18 -47.34 -20.62
CA SER A 47 18.34 -47.41 -21.81
C SER A 47 18.84 -48.56 -22.70
N PRO A 48 17.98 -49.41 -23.25
CA PRO A 48 18.41 -50.48 -24.14
C PRO A 48 18.97 -49.88 -25.44
N ALA A 49 20.10 -50.41 -25.89
CA ALA A 49 20.68 -50.07 -27.19
C ALA A 49 20.00 -50.91 -28.29
N ALA A 50 19.08 -50.30 -29.02
CA ALA A 50 18.59 -50.66 -30.35
C ALA A 50 17.56 -49.58 -30.79
N ALA A 51 17.48 -49.12 -32.04
CA ALA A 51 18.22 -49.49 -33.23
C ALA A 51 18.56 -48.25 -34.07
N GLU A 52 19.53 -48.36 -34.96
CA GLU A 52 19.72 -47.40 -36.03
C GLU A 52 18.52 -47.43 -36.98
N GLY A 53 17.79 -46.32 -37.04
CA GLY A 53 16.70 -46.10 -37.99
C GLY A 53 16.94 -44.75 -38.68
N GLY A 54 17.44 -44.79 -39.91
CA GLY A 54 17.81 -43.61 -40.68
C GLY A 54 16.60 -42.76 -41.07
N GLY A 55 16.16 -41.90 -40.17
CA GLY A 55 15.21 -40.82 -40.43
C GLY A 55 15.81 -39.52 -39.93
N GLY A 56 16.39 -38.72 -40.84
CA GLY A 56 17.04 -37.45 -40.52
C GLY A 56 16.04 -36.44 -39.95
N GLN A 57 15.85 -36.47 -38.63
CA GLN A 57 15.14 -35.40 -37.93
C GLN A 57 15.91 -34.11 -38.19
N LYS A 58 15.28 -33.17 -38.90
CA LYS A 58 15.82 -31.80 -39.01
C LYS A 58 16.10 -31.33 -37.59
N PRO A 59 17.32 -30.83 -37.28
CA PRO A 59 17.61 -30.32 -35.95
C PRO A 59 16.57 -29.25 -35.63
N ASP A 60 15.92 -29.36 -34.47
CA ASP A 60 15.01 -28.30 -34.03
C ASP A 60 15.87 -27.03 -33.84
N PHE A 61 15.64 -26.06 -34.73
CA PHE A 61 16.36 -24.80 -34.71
C PHE A 61 16.21 -24.07 -33.37
N PHE A 62 15.14 -24.34 -32.61
CA PHE A 62 14.99 -23.84 -31.25
C PHE A 62 15.99 -24.48 -30.29
N ASP A 63 16.14 -25.80 -30.28
CA ASP A 63 17.08 -26.52 -29.41
C ASP A 63 18.55 -26.23 -29.76
N GLY A 64 18.83 -25.82 -31.00
CA GLY A 64 20.14 -25.29 -31.40
C GLY A 64 20.47 -23.87 -30.91
N LEU A 65 19.51 -23.08 -30.41
CA LEU A 65 19.77 -21.74 -29.91
C LEU A 65 20.54 -21.77 -28.57
N PRO A 66 21.53 -20.89 -28.36
CA PRO A 66 22.09 -20.62 -27.04
C PRO A 66 21.06 -20.08 -26.02
N ASP A 67 21.15 -20.54 -24.77
CA ASP A 67 20.22 -20.18 -23.68
C ASP A 67 20.24 -18.69 -23.33
N ASP A 68 21.37 -18.01 -23.50
CA ASP A 68 21.53 -16.57 -23.26
C ASP A 68 20.74 -15.72 -24.28
N ILE A 69 20.70 -16.16 -25.56
CA ILE A 69 19.85 -15.55 -26.59
C ILE A 69 18.37 -15.71 -26.22
N VAL A 70 17.97 -16.91 -25.79
CA VAL A 70 16.60 -17.17 -25.34
C VAL A 70 16.26 -16.32 -24.11
N VAL A 71 17.12 -16.26 -23.10
CA VAL A 71 16.96 -15.40 -21.91
C VAL A 71 16.88 -13.92 -22.28
N CYS A 72 17.64 -13.44 -23.28
CA CYS A 72 17.57 -12.08 -23.80
C CYS A 72 16.20 -11.77 -24.42
N ILE A 73 15.70 -12.67 -25.28
CA ILE A 73 14.37 -12.56 -25.90
C ILE A 73 13.27 -12.56 -24.82
N LEU A 74 13.32 -13.51 -23.89
CA LEU A 74 12.37 -13.63 -22.79
C LEU A 74 12.41 -12.41 -21.86
N SER A 75 13.59 -11.82 -21.60
CA SER A 75 13.73 -10.59 -20.81
C SER A 75 13.06 -9.39 -21.49
N LYS A 76 13.18 -9.27 -22.82
CA LYS A 76 12.47 -8.23 -23.59
C LYS A 76 10.95 -8.44 -23.52
N LEU A 77 10.47 -9.66 -23.77
CA LEU A 77 9.05 -10.02 -23.66
C LEU A 77 8.48 -9.77 -22.25
N SER A 78 9.25 -10.09 -21.20
CA SER A 78 8.91 -9.84 -19.80
C SER A 78 8.73 -8.35 -19.50
N SER A 79 9.58 -7.50 -20.09
CA SER A 79 9.50 -6.04 -19.94
C SER A 79 8.34 -5.40 -20.71
N SER A 80 7.96 -5.95 -21.87
CA SER A 80 6.86 -5.44 -22.70
C SER A 80 5.51 -6.12 -22.44
N ALA A 81 5.46 -7.15 -21.59
CA ALA A 81 4.25 -7.93 -21.32
C ALA A 81 3.13 -7.03 -20.77
N THR A 82 1.96 -7.08 -21.42
CA THR A 82 0.75 -6.33 -21.02
C THR A 82 -0.18 -7.12 -20.10
N SER A 83 0.11 -8.41 -19.86
CA SER A 83 -0.64 -9.32 -19.00
C SER A 83 0.26 -10.40 -18.43
N ALA A 84 -0.05 -10.89 -17.22
CA ALA A 84 0.59 -12.06 -16.61
C ALA A 84 0.49 -13.32 -17.49
N SER A 85 -0.59 -13.45 -18.27
CA SER A 85 -0.81 -14.58 -19.18
C SER A 85 0.28 -14.73 -20.24
N HIS A 86 0.94 -13.63 -20.67
CA HIS A 86 2.00 -13.71 -21.69
C HIS A 86 3.21 -14.49 -21.16
N LEU A 87 3.60 -14.24 -19.90
CA LEU A 87 4.68 -14.99 -19.26
C LEU A 87 4.24 -16.42 -18.92
N ILE A 88 3.03 -16.59 -18.37
CA ILE A 88 2.53 -17.93 -18.00
C ILE A 88 2.44 -18.85 -19.22
N ASN A 89 1.93 -18.36 -20.35
CA ASN A 89 1.81 -19.16 -21.58
C ASN A 89 3.19 -19.64 -22.06
N ILE A 90 4.21 -18.76 -22.05
CA ILE A 90 5.61 -19.14 -22.36
C ILE A 90 6.09 -20.25 -21.41
N LEU A 91 5.88 -20.09 -20.10
CA LEU A 91 6.28 -21.08 -19.09
C LEU A 91 5.57 -22.44 -19.23
N LEU A 92 4.41 -22.48 -19.90
CA LEU A 92 3.65 -23.71 -20.14
C LEU A 92 4.02 -24.43 -21.45
N THR A 93 4.73 -23.77 -22.38
CA THR A 93 5.03 -24.34 -23.71
C THR A 93 5.94 -25.57 -23.67
N CYS A 94 7.11 -25.48 -23.03
CA CYS A 94 8.06 -26.59 -22.93
C CYS A 94 8.95 -26.46 -21.68
N LYS A 95 9.61 -27.56 -21.28
CA LYS A 95 10.49 -27.61 -20.10
C LYS A 95 11.64 -26.59 -20.16
N ARG A 96 12.18 -26.34 -21.36
CA ARG A 96 13.29 -25.39 -21.55
C ARG A 96 12.82 -23.95 -21.38
N LEU A 97 11.72 -23.56 -22.01
CA LEU A 97 11.11 -22.23 -21.82
C LEU A 97 10.57 -22.02 -20.39
N ASN A 98 10.13 -23.07 -19.71
CA ASN A 98 9.81 -23.02 -18.28
C ASN A 98 11.04 -22.66 -17.42
N GLY A 99 12.16 -23.35 -17.62
CA GLY A 99 13.40 -23.08 -16.90
C GLY A 99 13.98 -21.69 -17.19
N LEU A 100 14.09 -21.33 -18.47
CA LEU A 100 14.68 -20.06 -18.91
C LEU A 100 13.76 -18.85 -18.64
N GLY A 101 12.44 -19.02 -18.67
CA GLY A 101 11.49 -17.97 -18.32
C GLY A 101 11.47 -17.62 -16.83
N LEU A 102 11.92 -18.55 -15.97
CA LEU A 102 12.13 -18.31 -14.54
C LEU A 102 13.57 -17.86 -14.20
N HIS A 103 14.42 -17.64 -15.22
CA HIS A 103 15.78 -17.14 -15.01
C HIS A 103 15.77 -15.74 -14.36
N PRO A 104 16.65 -15.44 -13.37
CA PRO A 104 16.60 -14.18 -12.64
C PRO A 104 16.61 -12.92 -13.51
N LEU A 105 17.34 -12.92 -14.65
CA LEU A 105 17.32 -11.79 -15.57
C LEU A 105 15.92 -11.52 -16.14
N VAL A 106 15.18 -12.56 -16.54
CA VAL A 106 13.81 -12.45 -17.09
C VAL A 106 12.86 -11.91 -16.03
N LEU A 107 12.95 -12.43 -14.81
CA LEU A 107 12.09 -12.03 -13.68
C LEU A 107 12.41 -10.60 -13.18
N SER A 108 13.69 -10.20 -13.20
CA SER A 108 14.13 -8.83 -12.88
C SER A 108 13.51 -7.77 -13.79
N LYS A 109 13.11 -8.17 -15.01
CA LYS A 109 12.55 -7.30 -16.06
C LYS A 109 11.02 -7.36 -16.18
N ALA A 110 10.34 -8.20 -15.40
CA ALA A 110 8.88 -8.34 -15.46
C ALA A 110 8.14 -7.01 -15.24
N SER A 111 7.28 -6.63 -16.19
CA SER A 111 6.49 -5.40 -16.15
C SER A 111 5.47 -5.38 -15.01
N ALA A 112 5.06 -4.20 -14.55
CA ALA A 112 3.97 -4.05 -13.56
C ALA A 112 2.66 -4.74 -14.01
N LYS A 113 2.35 -4.69 -15.31
CA LYS A 113 1.16 -5.36 -15.87
C LYS A 113 1.28 -6.89 -15.83
N SER A 114 2.48 -7.44 -16.02
CA SER A 114 2.75 -8.88 -15.88
C SER A 114 2.76 -9.36 -14.42
N LEU A 115 3.08 -8.48 -13.47
CA LEU A 115 3.08 -8.74 -12.02
C LEU A 115 1.70 -8.51 -11.38
N THR A 116 0.70 -8.09 -12.15
CA THR A 116 -0.62 -7.73 -11.63
C THR A 116 -1.42 -8.98 -11.21
N VAL A 117 -1.61 -9.14 -9.90
CA VAL A 117 -2.47 -10.18 -9.30
C VAL A 117 -3.79 -9.55 -8.83
N ARG A 118 -4.92 -10.23 -9.02
CA ARG A 118 -6.23 -9.86 -8.43
C ARG A 118 -6.35 -10.47 -7.04
N ALA A 119 -7.05 -9.83 -6.09
CA ALA A 119 -7.15 -10.40 -4.73
C ALA A 119 -7.86 -11.77 -4.72
N LYS A 120 -8.88 -11.95 -5.58
CA LYS A 120 -9.55 -13.24 -5.79
C LYS A 120 -8.68 -14.34 -6.40
N ASN A 121 -7.56 -13.99 -7.03
CA ASN A 121 -6.60 -14.91 -7.63
C ASN A 121 -5.34 -15.10 -6.73
N TRP A 122 -5.36 -14.55 -5.50
CA TRP A 122 -4.23 -14.71 -4.58
C TRP A 122 -4.09 -16.18 -4.16
N SER A 123 -2.89 -16.71 -4.38
CA SER A 123 -2.56 -18.11 -4.13
C SER A 123 -1.09 -18.23 -3.76
N GLU A 124 -0.71 -19.35 -3.16
CA GLU A 124 0.68 -19.66 -2.83
C GLU A 124 1.59 -19.63 -4.08
N SER A 125 1.08 -20.02 -5.25
CA SER A 125 1.82 -19.88 -6.53
C SER A 125 1.99 -18.43 -6.98
N ALA A 126 0.96 -17.58 -6.83
CA ALA A 126 1.06 -16.16 -7.15
C ALA A 126 2.02 -15.42 -6.19
N HIS A 127 1.98 -15.77 -4.89
CA HIS A 127 2.97 -15.30 -3.92
C HIS A 127 4.37 -15.74 -4.31
N ARG A 128 4.60 -17.04 -4.56
CA ARG A 128 5.90 -17.58 -4.97
C ARG A 128 6.48 -16.87 -6.19
N PHE A 129 5.66 -16.64 -7.22
CA PHE A 129 6.08 -15.90 -8.42
C PHE A 129 6.51 -14.46 -8.10
N LEU A 130 5.68 -13.69 -7.38
CA LEU A 130 6.06 -12.34 -6.94
C LEU A 130 7.32 -12.33 -6.07
N LYS A 131 7.49 -13.34 -5.20
CA LYS A 131 8.69 -13.51 -4.37
C LYS A 131 9.92 -13.78 -5.24
N GLN A 132 9.83 -14.66 -6.24
CA GLN A 132 10.95 -14.93 -7.16
C GLN A 132 11.35 -13.67 -7.95
N CYS A 133 10.37 -12.90 -8.45
CA CYS A 133 10.64 -11.60 -9.10
C CYS A 133 11.29 -10.60 -8.14
N ALA A 134 10.78 -10.48 -6.91
CA ALA A 134 11.35 -9.62 -5.89
C ALA A 134 12.79 -10.05 -5.54
N ASP A 135 13.04 -11.33 -5.29
CA ASP A 135 14.36 -11.89 -5.00
C ASP A 135 15.35 -11.59 -6.15
N ALA A 136 14.92 -11.79 -7.40
CA ALA A 136 15.67 -11.46 -8.62
C ALA A 136 15.92 -9.95 -8.86
N GLY A 137 15.45 -9.07 -7.98
CA GLY A 137 15.75 -7.63 -8.01
C GLY A 137 14.69 -6.77 -8.67
N ASN A 138 13.51 -7.32 -8.98
CA ASN A 138 12.40 -6.53 -9.52
C ASN A 138 11.80 -5.62 -8.43
N PHE A 139 11.99 -4.30 -8.55
CA PHE A 139 11.51 -3.33 -7.56
C PHE A 139 9.99 -3.18 -7.52
N GLU A 140 9.31 -3.35 -8.66
CA GLU A 140 7.85 -3.36 -8.75
C GLU A 140 7.28 -4.57 -8.01
N ALA A 141 7.85 -5.77 -8.20
CA ALA A 141 7.48 -6.96 -7.43
C ALA A 141 7.77 -6.81 -5.93
N CYS A 142 8.89 -6.17 -5.56
CA CYS A 142 9.19 -5.81 -4.17
C CYS A 142 8.11 -4.87 -3.59
N TYR A 143 7.65 -3.87 -4.37
CA TYR A 143 6.62 -2.95 -3.94
C TYR A 143 5.25 -3.61 -3.78
N ILE A 144 4.77 -4.35 -4.80
CA ILE A 144 3.49 -5.08 -4.75
C ILE A 144 3.49 -6.08 -3.58
N LEU A 145 4.48 -6.96 -3.48
CA LEU A 145 4.56 -7.95 -2.41
C LEU A 145 4.75 -7.29 -1.03
N GLY A 146 5.46 -6.15 -0.98
CA GLY A 146 5.62 -5.33 0.22
C GLY A 146 4.29 -4.78 0.74
N MET A 147 3.48 -4.18 -0.14
CA MET A 147 2.15 -3.67 0.18
C MET A 147 1.20 -4.78 0.66
N ILE A 148 1.18 -5.93 -0.02
CA ILE A 148 0.37 -7.10 0.35
C ILE A 148 0.80 -7.63 1.72
N ARG A 149 2.12 -7.81 1.96
CA ARG A 149 2.63 -8.27 3.26
C ARG A 149 2.34 -7.31 4.39
N PHE A 150 2.45 -6.00 4.14
CA PHE A 150 2.25 -4.96 5.13
C PHE A 150 0.79 -4.84 5.58
N TYR A 151 -0.14 -4.71 4.62
CA TYR A 151 -1.55 -4.45 4.91
C TYR A 151 -2.40 -5.73 4.98
N CYS A 152 -2.28 -6.64 4.01
CA CYS A 152 -3.18 -7.79 3.87
C CYS A 152 -2.80 -8.97 4.76
N LEU A 153 -1.51 -9.27 4.88
CA LEU A 153 -0.98 -10.42 5.64
C LEU A 153 -0.48 -10.05 7.04
N GLN A 154 -0.67 -8.79 7.46
CA GLN A 154 -0.25 -8.21 8.74
C GLN A 154 1.26 -8.34 9.10
N ASN A 155 2.10 -8.80 8.17
CA ASN A 155 3.55 -8.93 8.31
C ASN A 155 4.23 -7.58 7.99
N ARG A 156 3.95 -6.58 8.83
CA ARG A 156 4.38 -5.18 8.68
C ARG A 156 5.90 -5.07 8.52
N GLY A 157 6.68 -5.77 9.33
CA GLY A 157 8.15 -5.77 9.25
C GLY A 157 8.69 -6.24 7.90
N SER A 158 8.24 -7.40 7.40
CA SER A 158 8.67 -7.87 6.07
C SER A 158 8.11 -7.01 4.94
N GLY A 159 6.89 -6.49 5.06
CA GLY A 159 6.28 -5.62 4.06
C GLY A 159 7.04 -4.30 3.92
N ALA A 160 7.37 -3.66 5.04
CA ALA A 160 8.16 -2.44 5.10
C ALA A 160 9.58 -2.66 4.53
N ALA A 161 10.24 -3.78 4.85
CA ALA A 161 11.56 -4.11 4.32
C ALA A 161 11.57 -4.27 2.78
N LEU A 162 10.52 -4.88 2.21
CA LEU A 162 10.38 -5.01 0.75
C LEU A 162 10.08 -3.66 0.07
N MET A 163 9.20 -2.84 0.66
CA MET A 163 8.99 -1.47 0.18
C MET A 163 10.26 -0.61 0.30
N ALA A 164 11.04 -0.78 1.36
CA ALA A 164 12.33 -0.10 1.54
C ALA A 164 13.35 -0.51 0.48
N ARG A 165 13.44 -1.81 0.13
CA ARG A 165 14.28 -2.29 -0.99
C ARG A 165 13.88 -1.65 -2.33
N ALA A 166 12.59 -1.58 -2.63
CA ALA A 166 12.08 -0.88 -3.81
C ALA A 166 12.41 0.62 -3.77
N ALA A 167 12.21 1.27 -2.62
CA ALA A 167 12.50 2.69 -2.42
C ALA A 167 14.00 3.04 -2.53
N ILE A 168 14.90 2.15 -2.09
CA ILE A 168 16.35 2.29 -2.32
C ILE A 168 16.62 2.30 -3.83
N GLY A 169 16.02 1.38 -4.58
CA GLY A 169 16.01 1.33 -6.04
C GLY A 169 15.24 2.45 -6.76
N SER A 170 14.92 3.56 -6.07
CA SER A 170 14.18 4.71 -6.60
C SER A 170 12.78 4.38 -7.15
N HIS A 171 12.10 3.38 -6.57
CA HIS A 171 10.70 3.10 -6.88
C HIS A 171 9.78 4.16 -6.27
N ALA A 172 9.28 5.09 -7.10
CA ALA A 172 8.58 6.30 -6.63
C ALA A 172 7.32 5.98 -5.79
N ALA A 173 6.52 4.98 -6.18
CA ALA A 173 5.33 4.56 -5.44
C ALA A 173 5.65 3.86 -4.10
N ALA A 174 6.84 3.26 -3.98
CA ALA A 174 7.29 2.66 -2.72
C ALA A 174 7.78 3.73 -1.74
N LEU A 175 8.53 4.72 -2.24
CA LEU A 175 8.92 5.92 -1.49
C LEU A 175 7.70 6.65 -0.93
N TYR A 176 6.70 6.93 -1.79
CA TYR A 176 5.44 7.55 -1.36
C TYR A 176 4.67 6.70 -0.33
N SER A 177 4.62 5.37 -0.54
CA SER A 177 3.97 4.47 0.41
C SER A 177 4.62 4.44 1.78
N LEU A 178 5.95 4.48 1.83
CA LEU A 178 6.68 4.61 3.09
C LEU A 178 6.47 5.99 3.72
N ALA A 179 6.38 7.07 2.95
CA ALA A 179 6.05 8.39 3.47
C ALA A 179 4.69 8.41 4.19
N VAL A 180 3.67 7.80 3.58
CA VAL A 180 2.34 7.61 4.20
C VAL A 180 2.42 6.77 5.48
N VAL A 181 3.23 5.71 5.51
CA VAL A 181 3.48 4.92 6.73
C VAL A 181 4.14 5.77 7.82
N GLN A 182 5.10 6.63 7.49
CA GLN A 182 5.76 7.52 8.45
C GLN A 182 4.84 8.62 8.99
N PHE A 183 4.00 9.24 8.15
CA PHE A 183 3.05 10.26 8.60
C PHE A 183 1.96 9.70 9.54
N ASN A 184 1.50 8.47 9.27
CA ASN A 184 0.49 7.80 10.10
C ASN A 184 1.11 6.99 11.25
N GLY A 185 2.41 6.72 11.19
CA GLY A 185 3.18 5.91 12.13
C GLY A 185 2.79 4.43 12.09
N SER A 186 2.36 3.89 10.95
CA SER A 186 1.70 2.58 10.82
C SER A 186 2.63 1.36 11.04
N GLY A 187 3.83 1.54 11.59
CA GLY A 187 4.86 0.51 11.78
C GLY A 187 4.55 -0.51 12.88
N GLY A 188 3.94 -0.04 13.97
CA GLY A 188 3.52 -0.85 15.13
C GLY A 188 3.16 0.01 16.34
N SER A 189 4.06 0.88 16.80
CA SER A 189 3.88 1.71 18.00
C SER A 189 3.35 3.12 17.67
N LYS A 190 2.57 3.73 18.58
CA LYS A 190 2.04 5.09 18.37
C LYS A 190 3.14 6.15 18.18
N ASN A 191 4.36 5.87 18.61
CA ASN A 191 5.52 6.76 18.52
C ASN A 191 6.29 6.63 17.19
N ASP A 192 5.88 5.73 16.29
CA ASP A 192 6.54 5.51 14.99
C ASP A 192 6.28 6.65 13.96
N LYS A 193 5.73 7.79 14.39
CA LYS A 193 5.46 8.93 13.51
C LYS A 193 6.73 9.79 13.33
N ASP A 194 7.45 9.57 12.24
CA ASP A 194 8.52 10.48 11.81
C ASP A 194 8.07 11.37 10.64
N LEU A 195 7.62 12.57 10.97
CA LEU A 195 7.16 13.53 9.97
C LEU A 195 8.30 14.04 9.07
N ARG A 196 9.55 14.08 9.57
CA ARG A 196 10.71 14.54 8.80
C ARG A 196 11.12 13.48 7.79
N ALA A 197 11.17 12.21 8.20
CA ALA A 197 11.36 11.10 7.28
C ALA A 197 10.22 11.00 6.25
N GLY A 198 8.97 11.22 6.66
CA GLY A 198 7.82 11.31 5.77
C GLY A 198 7.98 12.38 4.68
N VAL A 199 8.36 13.61 5.06
CA VAL A 199 8.63 14.69 4.08
C VAL A 199 9.80 14.34 3.16
N ALA A 200 10.91 13.80 3.69
CA ALA A 200 12.08 13.43 2.88
C ALA A 200 11.75 12.34 1.83
N LEU A 201 10.96 11.34 2.22
CA LEU A 201 10.46 10.29 1.33
C LEU A 201 9.51 10.87 0.26
N CYS A 202 8.60 11.76 0.63
CA CYS A 202 7.74 12.47 -0.32
C CYS A 202 8.56 13.33 -1.29
N ALA A 203 9.56 14.06 -0.84
CA ALA A 203 10.43 14.86 -1.70
C ALA A 203 11.19 14.00 -2.72
N ARG A 204 11.74 12.86 -2.30
CA ARG A 204 12.40 11.92 -3.22
C ARG A 204 11.42 11.30 -4.22
N ALA A 205 10.20 10.95 -3.80
CA ALA A 205 9.16 10.44 -4.69
C ALA A 205 8.67 11.51 -5.70
N ALA A 206 8.50 12.76 -5.25
CA ALA A 206 8.08 13.89 -6.07
C ALA A 206 9.12 14.28 -7.15
N PHE A 207 10.40 14.20 -6.80
CA PHE A 207 11.52 14.35 -7.73
C PHE A 207 11.48 13.28 -8.82
N LEU A 208 11.17 12.03 -8.46
CA LEU A 208 10.96 10.90 -9.38
C LEU A 208 9.59 10.93 -10.10
N GLY A 209 8.87 12.05 -10.08
CA GLY A 209 7.64 12.26 -10.84
C GLY A 209 6.34 11.87 -10.13
N HIS A 210 6.36 11.32 -8.91
CA HIS A 210 5.13 10.87 -8.24
C HIS A 210 4.22 12.05 -7.86
N VAL A 211 3.09 12.17 -8.55
CA VAL A 211 2.17 13.32 -8.43
C VAL A 211 1.61 13.47 -7.00
N ASP A 212 1.18 12.37 -6.37
CA ASP A 212 0.63 12.44 -5.00
C ASP A 212 1.68 12.83 -3.95
N ALA A 213 2.94 12.43 -4.13
CA ALA A 213 4.02 12.80 -3.23
C ALA A 213 4.37 14.29 -3.36
N LEU A 214 4.32 14.83 -4.58
CA LEU A 214 4.45 16.26 -4.84
C LEU A 214 3.30 17.05 -4.20
N ARG A 215 2.08 16.50 -4.25
CA ARG A 215 0.89 17.06 -3.59
C ARG A 215 1.01 17.04 -2.06
N GLU A 216 1.43 15.93 -1.46
CA GLU A 216 1.75 15.88 -0.03
C GLU A 216 2.79 16.92 0.36
N LEU A 217 3.89 17.01 -0.40
CA LEU A 217 4.97 17.95 -0.13
C LEU A 217 4.47 19.41 -0.18
N GLY A 218 3.61 19.74 -1.15
CA GLY A 218 2.94 21.03 -1.25
C GLY A 218 2.07 21.37 -0.04
N HIS A 219 1.37 20.38 0.53
CA HIS A 219 0.63 20.56 1.79
C HIS A 219 1.57 20.64 3.01
N CYS A 220 2.62 19.82 3.07
CA CYS A 220 3.57 19.83 4.18
C CYS A 220 4.28 21.19 4.32
N LEU A 221 4.65 21.81 3.20
CA LEU A 221 5.23 23.16 3.17
C LEU A 221 4.23 24.24 3.56
N GLN A 222 2.95 24.14 3.19
CA GLN A 222 1.93 25.11 3.60
C GLN A 222 1.57 25.01 5.09
N ASP A 223 1.42 23.79 5.60
CA ASP A 223 1.01 23.53 6.99
C ASP A 223 2.21 23.62 7.97
N GLY A 224 3.45 23.57 7.48
CA GLY A 224 4.65 23.40 8.32
C GLY A 224 4.79 21.99 8.90
N TYR A 225 4.21 21.01 8.22
CA TYR A 225 4.05 19.64 8.72
C TYR A 225 5.30 18.81 8.43
N GLY A 226 6.15 18.62 9.45
CA GLY A 226 7.43 17.90 9.33
C GLY A 226 8.56 18.68 8.66
N VAL A 227 8.30 19.92 8.23
CA VAL A 227 9.24 20.80 7.51
C VAL A 227 8.99 22.26 7.89
N ARG A 228 9.98 23.15 7.68
CA ARG A 228 9.77 24.59 7.85
C ARG A 228 8.67 25.07 6.90
N ARG A 229 7.70 25.83 7.44
CA ARG A 229 6.58 26.37 6.66
C ARG A 229 7.06 27.31 5.54
N ASN A 230 6.71 27.01 4.30
CA ASN A 230 6.90 27.83 3.11
C ASN A 230 5.63 27.79 2.25
N VAL A 231 4.72 28.73 2.49
CA VAL A 231 3.39 28.77 1.83
C VAL A 231 3.54 29.01 0.31
N ALA A 232 4.48 29.85 -0.11
CA ALA A 232 4.67 30.19 -1.52
C ALA A 232 5.15 28.98 -2.34
N GLU A 233 6.15 28.26 -1.84
CA GLU A 233 6.64 27.03 -2.49
C GLU A 233 5.63 25.89 -2.41
N GLY A 234 4.95 25.72 -1.27
CA GLY A 234 3.91 24.72 -1.15
C GLY A 234 2.76 24.90 -2.14
N ARG A 235 2.33 26.15 -2.38
CA ARG A 235 1.36 26.48 -3.44
C ARG A 235 1.90 26.15 -4.84
N ARG A 236 3.17 26.48 -5.14
CA ARG A 236 3.81 26.14 -6.43
C ARG A 236 3.80 24.63 -6.68
N PHE A 237 4.11 23.81 -5.68
CA PHE A 237 4.06 22.34 -5.82
C PHE A 237 2.64 21.79 -5.98
N LEU A 238 1.61 22.37 -5.36
CA LEU A 238 0.22 21.98 -5.63
C LEU A 238 -0.21 22.27 -7.08
N VAL A 239 0.16 23.45 -7.61
CA VAL A 239 -0.09 23.80 -9.02
C VAL A 239 0.65 22.84 -9.94
N GLN A 240 1.92 22.57 -9.67
CA GLN A 240 2.74 21.63 -10.44
C GLN A 240 2.19 20.18 -10.39
N ALA A 241 1.64 19.74 -9.26
CA ALA A 241 0.99 18.44 -9.14
C ALA A 241 -0.26 18.35 -10.04
N ASN A 242 -1.13 19.38 -10.03
CA ASN A 242 -2.30 19.43 -10.91
C ASN A 242 -1.90 19.51 -12.40
N ALA A 243 -0.85 20.26 -12.75
CA ALA A 243 -0.33 20.33 -14.12
C ALA A 243 0.24 18.98 -14.61
N ARG A 244 0.98 18.26 -13.75
CA ARG A 244 1.48 16.89 -14.06
C ARG A 244 0.35 15.87 -14.19
N GLU A 245 -0.68 15.97 -13.35
CA GLU A 245 -1.90 15.13 -13.43
C GLU A 245 -2.62 15.34 -14.77
N LEU A 246 -2.87 16.59 -15.16
CA LEU A 246 -3.49 16.93 -16.44
C LEU A 246 -2.65 16.45 -17.63
N ALA A 247 -1.33 16.71 -17.62
CA ALA A 247 -0.42 16.30 -18.69
C ALA A 247 -0.35 14.77 -18.85
N ALA A 248 -0.38 14.02 -17.75
CA ALA A 248 -0.42 12.55 -17.79
C ALA A 248 -1.70 12.05 -18.48
N VAL A 249 -2.85 12.64 -18.16
CA VAL A 249 -4.13 12.23 -18.76
C VAL A 249 -4.20 12.59 -20.24
N LEU A 250 -3.81 13.82 -20.63
CA LEU A 250 -3.73 14.25 -22.03
C LEU A 250 -2.77 13.36 -22.85
N SER A 251 -1.69 12.87 -22.25
CA SER A 251 -0.75 11.94 -22.91
C SER A 251 -1.29 10.51 -23.07
N SER A 252 -2.26 10.11 -22.23
CA SER A 252 -2.87 8.77 -22.27
C SER A 252 -4.16 8.68 -23.10
N ALA A 253 -4.85 9.81 -23.30
CA ALA A 253 -6.12 9.85 -23.99
C ALA A 253 -5.93 9.78 -25.52
N ARG A 254 -6.44 8.72 -26.15
CA ARG A 254 -6.95 8.85 -27.52
C ARG A 254 -8.30 9.54 -27.41
N TRP A 255 -8.34 10.82 -27.79
CA TRP A 255 -9.52 11.67 -27.66
C TRP A 255 -10.71 11.12 -28.46
N PRO A 256 -11.83 10.75 -27.84
CA PRO A 256 -13.08 10.51 -28.58
C PRO A 256 -13.65 11.87 -29.03
N PRO A 257 -14.32 11.96 -30.20
CA PRO A 257 -15.01 13.18 -30.60
C PRO A 257 -16.09 13.56 -29.56
N ALA A 258 -16.41 14.86 -29.50
CA ALA A 258 -17.01 15.55 -28.35
C ALA A 258 -18.46 15.16 -27.97
N GLU A 259 -19.01 14.08 -28.52
CA GLU A 259 -20.41 13.68 -28.39
C GLU A 259 -20.60 12.32 -27.66
N ALA A 260 -19.51 11.66 -27.24
CA ALA A 260 -19.60 10.42 -26.48
C ALA A 260 -20.01 10.66 -25.02
N ALA A 261 -21.09 10.00 -24.58
CA ALA A 261 -21.68 10.17 -23.25
C ALA A 261 -20.68 9.94 -22.09
N VAL A 262 -20.80 10.78 -21.05
CA VAL A 262 -19.86 10.86 -19.92
C VAL A 262 -19.84 9.56 -19.09
N PRO A 263 -18.71 8.84 -18.99
CA PRO A 263 -18.58 7.71 -18.09
C PRO A 263 -18.41 8.17 -16.62
N THR A 264 -19.01 7.43 -15.70
CA THR A 264 -18.90 7.64 -14.26
C THR A 264 -17.45 7.47 -13.77
N GLY A 265 -16.85 8.53 -13.21
CA GLY A 265 -15.47 8.51 -12.69
C GLY A 265 -14.53 9.62 -13.19
N CYS A 266 -15.06 10.72 -13.72
CA CYS A 266 -14.24 11.82 -14.26
C CYS A 266 -13.82 12.85 -13.19
N CYS A 267 -12.58 13.33 -13.28
CA CYS A 267 -12.09 14.47 -12.50
C CYS A 267 -12.66 15.80 -13.06
N PRO A 268 -13.35 16.63 -12.26
CA PRO A 268 -13.88 17.93 -12.67
C PRO A 268 -12.81 19.03 -12.68
N LEU A 269 -11.54 18.68 -12.96
CA LEU A 269 -10.44 19.66 -12.95
C LEU A 269 -10.58 20.71 -14.06
N LEU A 270 -11.38 20.41 -15.10
CA LEU A 270 -11.73 21.28 -16.22
C LEU A 270 -13.23 21.18 -16.57
N SER A 271 -14.11 20.81 -15.63
CA SER A 271 -15.56 20.72 -15.87
C SER A 271 -16.14 22.04 -16.35
N ASP A 272 -15.62 23.14 -15.82
CA ASP A 272 -16.06 24.51 -16.10
C ASP A 272 -15.64 24.97 -17.51
N PHE A 273 -14.74 24.21 -18.15
CA PHE A 273 -14.32 24.35 -19.55
C PHE A 273 -14.89 23.22 -20.44
N GLY A 274 -15.83 22.41 -19.92
CA GLY A 274 -16.46 21.31 -20.65
C GLY A 274 -15.59 20.06 -20.84
N TRP A 275 -14.43 19.93 -20.18
CA TRP A 275 -13.53 18.79 -20.34
C TRP A 275 -13.56 17.86 -19.12
N SER A 276 -13.95 16.61 -19.35
CA SER A 276 -13.86 15.52 -18.38
C SER A 276 -12.51 14.81 -18.49
N VAL A 277 -11.71 14.92 -17.43
CA VAL A 277 -10.39 14.29 -17.34
C VAL A 277 -10.57 12.92 -16.67
N PRO A 278 -10.40 11.76 -17.34
CA PRO A 278 -10.52 10.46 -16.69
C PRO A 278 -9.53 10.31 -15.53
N ALA A 279 -9.96 9.61 -14.46
CA ALA A 279 -9.10 9.33 -13.32
C ALA A 279 -7.86 8.50 -13.74
N PRO A 280 -6.65 8.78 -13.20
CA PRO A 280 -5.47 7.96 -13.47
C PRO A 280 -5.66 6.50 -13.04
N GLU A 281 -5.24 5.53 -13.86
CA GLU A 281 -5.37 4.11 -13.47
C GLU A 281 -4.69 3.83 -12.12
N PRO A 282 -5.40 3.21 -11.14
CA PRO A 282 -4.82 2.92 -9.85
C PRO A 282 -3.75 1.84 -9.96
N HIS A 283 -2.64 2.06 -9.25
CA HIS A 283 -1.51 1.14 -9.18
C HIS A 283 -1.96 -0.31 -8.84
N PRO A 284 -1.42 -1.38 -9.48
CA PRO A 284 -1.84 -2.76 -9.24
C PRO A 284 -1.92 -3.17 -7.77
N ALA A 285 -0.93 -2.75 -6.97
CA ALA A 285 -0.92 -2.91 -5.51
C ALA A 285 -2.16 -2.30 -4.81
N ASN A 286 -2.57 -1.07 -5.16
CA ASN A 286 -3.74 -0.42 -4.57
C ASN A 286 -5.02 -1.15 -4.98
N ARG A 287 -5.15 -1.53 -6.26
CA ARG A 287 -6.29 -2.32 -6.74
C ARG A 287 -6.42 -3.65 -6.00
N PHE A 288 -5.30 -4.31 -5.71
CA PHE A 288 -5.28 -5.51 -4.85
C PHE A 288 -5.81 -5.20 -3.44
N LEU A 289 -5.40 -4.10 -2.80
CA LEU A 289 -5.91 -3.71 -1.47
C LEU A 289 -7.43 -3.48 -1.50
N VAL A 290 -7.94 -2.72 -2.48
CA VAL A 290 -9.38 -2.44 -2.64
C VAL A 290 -10.18 -3.74 -2.73
N GLU A 291 -9.75 -4.67 -3.59
CA GLU A 291 -10.40 -5.98 -3.73
C GLU A 291 -10.26 -6.85 -2.48
N TRP A 292 -9.10 -6.83 -1.82
CA TRP A 292 -8.79 -7.68 -0.69
C TRP A 292 -9.66 -7.36 0.54
N PHE A 293 -9.87 -6.08 0.82
CA PHE A 293 -10.71 -5.62 1.93
C PHE A 293 -12.18 -5.51 1.53
N GLY A 294 -12.50 -5.13 0.28
CA GLY A 294 -13.87 -5.11 -0.22
C GLY A 294 -14.54 -6.48 -0.15
N ALA A 295 -13.83 -7.56 -0.53
CA ALA A 295 -14.35 -8.93 -0.49
C ALA A 295 -14.52 -9.53 0.92
N ARG A 296 -14.07 -8.84 1.98
CA ARG A 296 -14.05 -9.37 3.36
C ARG A 296 -14.92 -8.58 4.35
N GLY A 297 -15.61 -7.55 3.89
CA GLY A 297 -16.18 -6.53 4.76
C GLY A 297 -15.11 -5.57 5.29
N ALA A 298 -15.53 -4.34 5.64
CA ALA A 298 -14.60 -3.27 5.94
C ALA A 298 -13.80 -3.53 7.24
N GLY A 299 -12.48 -3.73 7.09
CA GLY A 299 -11.51 -3.82 8.18
C GLY A 299 -11.21 -5.27 8.59
N ALA A 300 -9.94 -5.69 8.43
CA ALA A 300 -9.44 -6.98 8.94
C ALA A 300 -9.21 -6.99 10.47
N GLY A 301 -10.12 -6.36 11.20
CA GLY A 301 -10.11 -6.18 12.65
C GLY A 301 -11.17 -5.15 13.05
N GLU A 302 -11.91 -5.41 14.14
CA GLU A 302 -13.03 -4.58 14.58
C GLU A 302 -12.66 -3.10 14.68
N GLY A 303 -13.44 -2.24 14.00
CA GLY A 303 -13.31 -0.79 14.05
C GLY A 303 -12.12 -0.19 13.28
N LEU A 304 -11.39 -0.97 12.47
CA LEU A 304 -10.37 -0.45 11.55
C LEU A 304 -11.00 0.02 10.24
N ARG A 305 -10.80 1.29 9.89
CA ARG A 305 -11.46 1.92 8.73
C ARG A 305 -10.59 1.84 7.47
N LEU A 306 -11.22 1.85 6.30
CA LEU A 306 -10.51 2.04 5.02
C LEU A 306 -10.39 3.53 4.70
N CYS A 307 -9.35 3.92 3.95
CA CYS A 307 -9.25 5.26 3.37
C CYS A 307 -10.46 5.54 2.45
N SER A 308 -11.12 6.69 2.63
CA SER A 308 -12.37 7.02 1.93
C SER A 308 -12.21 7.26 0.43
N HIS A 309 -11.00 7.60 -0.03
CA HIS A 309 -10.68 7.58 -1.47
C HIS A 309 -10.71 6.13 -1.98
N GLY A 310 -11.77 5.78 -2.73
CA GLY A 310 -12.11 4.40 -3.08
C GLY A 310 -11.03 3.61 -3.82
N GLU A 311 -10.14 4.29 -4.55
CA GLU A 311 -9.06 3.65 -5.31
C GLU A 311 -7.78 3.40 -4.48
N CYS A 312 -7.71 3.89 -3.25
CA CYS A 312 -6.54 3.75 -2.38
C CYS A 312 -6.47 2.36 -1.72
N GLY A 313 -7.60 1.84 -1.22
CA GLY A 313 -7.71 0.54 -0.56
C GLY A 313 -6.96 0.37 0.77
N ARG A 314 -6.16 1.34 1.22
CA ARG A 314 -5.39 1.22 2.47
C ARG A 314 -6.31 1.15 3.70
N PRO A 315 -6.16 0.15 4.57
CA PRO A 315 -6.79 0.12 5.89
C PRO A 315 -5.96 0.92 6.91
N GLU A 316 -6.63 1.44 7.93
CA GLU A 316 -5.99 1.83 9.19
C GLU A 316 -5.28 0.61 9.79
N THR A 317 -4.01 0.75 10.17
CA THR A 317 -3.32 -0.31 10.94
C THR A 317 -3.66 -0.29 12.42
N ARG A 318 -4.21 0.82 12.91
CA ARG A 318 -4.70 1.08 14.28
C ARG A 318 -5.85 2.07 14.22
N ARG A 319 -6.80 1.95 15.16
CA ARG A 319 -7.98 2.82 15.23
C ARG A 319 -7.60 4.31 15.25
N HIS A 320 -8.25 5.07 14.36
CA HIS A 320 -8.13 6.52 14.26
C HIS A 320 -6.74 7.06 13.88
N GLU A 321 -5.91 6.28 13.18
CA GLU A 321 -4.65 6.80 12.64
C GLU A 321 -4.85 7.70 11.41
N PHE A 322 -5.95 7.55 10.67
CA PHE A 322 -6.25 8.37 9.48
C PHE A 322 -6.89 9.72 9.84
N ARG A 323 -6.48 10.75 9.09
CA ARG A 323 -7.00 12.12 9.24
C ARG A 323 -8.45 12.18 8.80
N ARG A 324 -9.32 12.80 9.58
CA ARG A 324 -10.72 13.04 9.19
C ARG A 324 -10.82 14.31 8.33
N CYS A 325 -11.85 14.42 7.50
CA CYS A 325 -12.18 15.70 6.86
C CYS A 325 -12.51 16.74 7.95
N SER A 326 -11.93 17.94 7.86
CA SER A 326 -12.10 18.99 8.88
C SER A 326 -13.47 19.67 8.86
N VAL A 327 -14.30 19.41 7.84
CA VAL A 327 -15.65 20.00 7.70
C VAL A 327 -16.72 19.06 8.24
N CYS A 328 -16.79 17.83 7.73
CA CYS A 328 -17.81 16.85 8.14
C CYS A 328 -17.34 15.88 9.23
N GLY A 329 -16.03 15.62 9.34
CA GLY A 329 -15.45 14.58 10.21
C GLY A 329 -15.86 13.12 9.92
N THR A 330 -16.76 12.86 8.98
CA THR A 330 -17.31 11.52 8.68
C THR A 330 -16.32 10.66 7.87
N VAL A 331 -15.69 11.23 6.84
CA VAL A 331 -14.71 10.55 5.98
C VAL A 331 -13.29 10.66 6.54
N ASN A 332 -12.42 9.71 6.17
CA ASN A 332 -11.05 9.63 6.66
C ASN A 332 -10.02 9.25 5.58
N TYR A 333 -8.82 9.83 5.65
CA TYR A 333 -7.79 9.69 4.63
C TYR A 333 -6.44 9.31 5.23
N CYS A 334 -5.74 8.39 4.55
CA CYS A 334 -4.36 8.06 4.88
C CYS A 334 -3.37 9.18 4.51
N SER A 335 -3.77 10.14 3.67
CA SER A 335 -2.91 11.21 3.16
C SER A 335 -3.74 12.41 2.65
N ARG A 336 -3.14 13.60 2.56
CA ARG A 336 -3.76 14.81 1.97
C ARG A 336 -4.02 14.65 0.46
N ALA A 337 -3.21 13.89 -0.25
CA ALA A 337 -3.39 13.60 -1.67
C ALA A 337 -4.63 12.72 -1.89
N CYS A 338 -4.85 11.69 -1.05
CA CYS A 338 -6.10 10.94 -1.07
C CYS A 338 -7.31 11.83 -0.70
N GLN A 339 -7.17 12.73 0.28
CA GLN A 339 -8.21 13.73 0.58
C GLN A 339 -8.52 14.61 -0.64
N ALA A 340 -7.50 15.11 -1.34
CA ALA A 340 -7.67 15.98 -2.50
C ALA A 340 -8.25 15.26 -3.73
N LEU A 341 -7.87 14.00 -3.98
CA LEU A 341 -8.43 13.18 -5.07
C LEU A 341 -9.90 12.87 -4.80
N ASP A 342 -10.25 12.42 -3.59
CA ASP A 342 -11.65 12.15 -3.22
C ASP A 342 -12.49 13.43 -3.19
N TRP A 343 -11.93 14.56 -2.75
CA TRP A 343 -12.60 15.87 -2.83
C TRP A 343 -12.94 16.25 -4.27
N LYS A 344 -12.01 16.07 -5.22
CA LYS A 344 -12.27 16.28 -6.65
C LYS A 344 -13.35 15.34 -7.19
N LEU A 345 -13.28 14.05 -6.87
CA LEU A 345 -14.08 13.00 -7.53
C LEU A 345 -15.50 12.84 -6.95
N ALA A 346 -15.69 12.96 -5.64
CA ALA A 346 -16.97 12.59 -5.01
C ALA A 346 -17.31 13.38 -3.73
N HIS A 347 -16.34 13.63 -2.85
CA HIS A 347 -16.64 14.10 -1.49
C HIS A 347 -17.13 15.56 -1.45
N LYS A 348 -16.66 16.45 -2.34
CA LYS A 348 -17.10 17.87 -2.38
C LYS A 348 -18.62 18.02 -2.46
N ALA A 349 -19.30 17.16 -3.23
CA ALA A 349 -20.76 17.20 -3.39
C ALA A 349 -21.55 16.63 -2.18
N LYS A 350 -20.90 15.89 -1.29
CA LYS A 350 -21.53 15.16 -0.16
C LYS A 350 -21.09 15.67 1.21
N CYS A 351 -20.23 16.68 1.27
CA CYS A 351 -19.62 17.16 2.52
C CYS A 351 -20.54 18.15 3.24
N THR A 352 -21.19 17.71 4.32
CA THR A 352 -21.99 18.58 5.22
C THR A 352 -21.23 18.89 6.52
N PRO A 353 -21.28 20.12 7.06
CA PRO A 353 -20.66 20.45 8.34
C PRO A 353 -21.23 19.61 9.49
N MET A 354 -20.36 19.20 10.44
CA MET A 354 -20.74 18.32 11.55
C MET A 354 -21.82 18.93 12.46
N ASP A 355 -21.80 20.24 12.69
CA ASP A 355 -22.74 20.94 13.59
C ASP A 355 -24.20 20.82 13.11
N ARG A 356 -24.42 20.66 11.80
CA ARG A 356 -25.76 20.49 11.22
C ARG A 356 -26.42 19.18 11.67
N TRP A 357 -25.64 18.13 11.94
CA TRP A 357 -26.14 16.85 12.41
C TRP A 357 -26.65 16.91 13.85
N LEU A 358 -26.06 17.78 14.70
CA LEU A 358 -26.53 18.00 16.07
C LEU A 358 -27.86 18.76 16.10
N LEU A 359 -28.04 19.71 15.16
CA LEU A 359 -29.28 20.46 15.02
C LEU A 359 -30.42 19.61 14.42
N ASP A 360 -30.16 18.88 13.33
CA ASP A 360 -31.17 18.02 12.69
C ASP A 360 -31.53 16.82 13.59
N GLY A 361 -30.56 16.26 14.34
CA GLY A 361 -30.82 15.20 15.33
C GLY A 361 -31.63 15.68 16.55
N GLY A 362 -31.41 16.91 16.99
CA GLY A 362 -32.22 17.56 18.03
C GLY A 362 -33.66 17.84 17.57
N ALA A 363 -33.83 18.26 16.31
CA ALA A 363 -35.15 18.48 15.72
C ALA A 363 -35.95 17.18 15.55
N ALA A 364 -35.30 16.08 15.13
CA ALA A 364 -35.94 14.77 15.03
C ALA A 364 -36.38 14.23 16.41
N ALA A 365 -35.53 14.34 17.44
CA ALA A 365 -35.88 13.94 18.80
C ALA A 365 -37.00 14.82 19.39
N ALA A 366 -37.00 16.12 19.12
CA ALA A 366 -38.09 17.01 19.52
C ALA A 366 -39.42 16.68 18.82
N ALA A 367 -39.37 16.24 17.56
CA ALA A 367 -40.56 15.81 16.82
C ALA A 367 -41.15 14.48 17.33
N GLU A 368 -40.33 13.50 17.73
CA GLU A 368 -40.81 12.28 18.39
C GLU A 368 -41.47 12.56 19.76
N VAL A 369 -40.88 13.47 20.56
CA VAL A 369 -41.46 13.87 21.85
C VAL A 369 -42.77 14.63 21.67
N ALA A 370 -42.88 15.46 20.63
CA ALA A 370 -44.14 16.15 20.29
C ALA A 370 -45.24 15.17 19.84
N ALA A 371 -44.90 14.19 18.99
CA ALA A 371 -45.85 13.17 18.51
C ALA A 371 -46.36 12.23 19.62
N ALA A 372 -45.59 12.05 20.71
CA ALA A 372 -46.01 11.28 21.87
C ALA A 372 -46.95 12.05 22.82
N GLY A 373 -47.13 13.36 22.64
CA GLY A 373 -47.90 14.22 23.54
C GLY A 373 -49.40 14.33 23.26
N GLU A 374 -49.88 13.87 22.10
CA GLU A 374 -51.25 14.16 21.62
C GLU A 374 -52.32 13.08 21.92
N TYR A 375 -52.00 12.01 22.68
CA TYR A 375 -53.00 11.04 23.15
C TYR A 375 -53.10 11.01 24.69
N GLY A 376 -53.91 11.91 25.27
CA GLY A 376 -54.05 11.94 26.74
C GLY A 376 -55.01 12.95 27.35
N ALA A 377 -55.91 13.58 26.59
CA ALA A 377 -56.89 14.52 27.13
C ALA A 377 -58.25 13.84 27.37
N ALA A 378 -58.49 13.39 28.60
CA ALA A 378 -59.82 13.04 29.09
C ALA A 378 -60.02 13.54 30.53
N ALA A 379 -61.02 14.39 30.71
CA ALA A 379 -61.43 14.99 31.98
C ALA A 379 -62.97 15.13 31.96
N PRO A 380 -63.65 15.47 33.08
CA PRO A 380 -63.33 15.28 34.49
C PRO A 380 -64.46 14.53 35.25
N ALA A 381 -64.26 14.25 36.55
CA ALA A 381 -65.37 14.02 37.49
C ALA A 381 -65.01 14.58 38.87
N ALA A 382 -65.96 15.21 39.56
CA ALA A 382 -65.74 15.95 40.79
C ALA A 382 -66.22 15.17 42.04
N ALA A 383 -65.65 15.48 43.22
CA ALA A 383 -66.33 16.21 44.31
C ALA A 383 -65.84 15.82 45.73
N VAL A 384 -65.89 16.81 46.65
CA VAL A 384 -65.84 16.70 48.13
C VAL A 384 -64.50 16.19 48.74
N GLY A 385 -63.92 16.75 49.81
CA GLY A 385 -64.22 17.94 50.63
C GLY A 385 -63.58 17.81 52.04
N GLY A 386 -63.37 18.94 52.74
CA GLY A 386 -62.77 19.00 54.10
C GLY A 386 -61.23 19.15 54.08
N ASP A 387 -60.54 20.15 54.63
CA ASP A 387 -60.63 21.00 55.85
C ASP A 387 -59.51 20.63 56.87
N GLY A 388 -58.92 21.63 57.55
CA GLY A 388 -58.02 21.42 58.71
C GLY A 388 -56.52 21.80 58.62
N GLY A 389 -56.20 23.11 58.73
CA GLY A 389 -55.30 23.69 59.78
C GLY A 389 -53.75 23.47 59.84
N GLY A 390 -53.05 24.51 60.33
CA GLY A 390 -51.67 24.52 60.89
C GLY A 390 -50.55 24.94 59.90
N MET A 391 -49.78 26.03 60.03
CA MET A 391 -48.82 26.43 61.12
C MET A 391 -47.89 25.26 61.48
N GLU A 392 -46.58 25.24 61.18
CA GLU A 392 -45.52 26.27 61.04
C GLU A 392 -44.51 25.92 59.93
#